data_AF-A0A359KDB9-F1
#
_entry.id   AF-A0A359KDB9-F1
#
_cell.length_a   1.000
_cell.length_b   1.000
_cell.length_c   1.000
_cell.angle_alpha   90.00
_cell.angle_beta   90.00
_cell.angle_gamma   90.00
#
_symmetry.space_group_name_H-M   'P 1'
#
loop_
_entity.id
_entity.type
_entity.pdbx_description
1 polymer ?
#
loop_
_entity_poly.entity_id
_entity_poly.type
_entity_poly.pdbx_seq_one_letter_code
_entity_poly.pdbx_strand_id
1 'polypeptide(L)' 'NGMLCSGAELELPDESDGILELSDDLQVGQPAAGVFGAEPVIDFEVTPNRPDWLGVAGIARDLAAAGLG' A
#
# COMPACT_ATOMS: atom_id res chain seq x y z
N ASN A 1 8.53 10.17 25.07
CA ASN A 1 7.06 10.07 25.07
C ASN A 1 6.63 9.56 23.70
N GLY A 2 6.12 8.33 23.63
CA GLY A 2 5.69 7.68 22.39
C GLY A 2 4.63 6.62 22.72
N MET A 3 4.08 5.98 21.69
CA MET A 3 3.04 4.96 21.78
C MET A 3 3.50 3.74 20.98
N LEU A 4 3.31 2.55 21.57
CA LEU A 4 3.37 1.28 20.84
C LEU A 4 1.97 1.02 20.29
N CYS A 5 1.85 0.64 19.03
CA CYS A 5 0.56 0.48 18.36
C CYS A 5 0.22 -0.99 18.13
N SER A 6 -1.07 -1.28 18.10
CA SER A 6 -1.69 -2.52 17.64
C SER A 6 -1.81 -2.57 16.11
N GLY A 7 -2.12 -3.74 15.56
CA GLY A 7 -2.44 -3.89 14.13
C GLY A 7 -3.68 -3.07 13.74
N ALA A 8 -4.70 -3.05 14.60
CA ALA A 8 -5.93 -2.30 14.37
C ALA A 8 -5.72 -0.78 14.33
N GLU A 9 -4.88 -0.24 15.22
CA GLU A 9 -4.53 1.20 15.23
C GLU A 9 -3.72 1.61 13.99
N LEU A 10 -3.12 0.64 13.29
CA LEU A 10 -2.39 0.84 12.04
C LEU A 10 -3.21 0.45 10.80
N GLU A 11 -4.51 0.13 10.97
CA GLU A 11 -5.41 -0.31 9.88
C GLU A 11 -4.90 -1.56 9.13
N LEU A 12 -4.15 -2.42 9.82
CA LEU A 12 -3.69 -3.68 9.26
C LEU A 12 -4.81 -4.72 9.29
N PRO A 13 -4.84 -5.66 8.32
CA PRO A 13 -5.92 -6.64 8.19
C PRO A 13 -6.00 -7.66 9.33
N ASP A 14 -4.98 -7.75 10.18
CA ASP A 14 -4.95 -8.67 11.32
C ASP A 14 -5.43 -7.94 12.58
N GLU A 15 -6.64 -8.29 13.04
CA GLU A 15 -7.23 -7.74 14.26
C GLU A 15 -6.58 -8.40 15.48
N SER A 16 -5.45 -7.85 15.91
CA SER A 16 -4.84 -8.21 17.18
C SER A 16 -5.37 -7.33 18.31
N ASP A 17 -5.95 -7.96 19.35
CA ASP A 17 -6.22 -7.34 20.65
C ASP A 17 -4.89 -7.14 21.42
N GLY A 18 -4.04 -6.20 20.97
CA GLY A 18 -2.77 -5.92 21.65
C GLY A 18 -1.70 -5.23 20.80
N ILE A 19 -0.52 -5.00 21.38
CA ILE A 19 0.63 -4.43 20.67
C ILE A 19 1.06 -5.37 19.55
N LEU A 20 1.30 -4.83 18.37
CA LEU A 20 1.73 -5.60 17.21
C LEU A 20 3.13 -6.20 17.43
N GLU A 21 3.23 -7.52 17.37
CA GLU A 21 4.51 -8.22 17.39
C GLU A 21 5.17 -8.12 16.02
N LEU A 22 6.43 -7.67 16.01
CA LEU A 22 7.22 -7.49 14.80
C LEU A 22 8.20 -8.65 14.65
N SER A 23 8.51 -9.01 13.41
CA SER A 23 9.56 -9.98 13.11
C SER A 23 10.94 -9.42 13.42
N ASP A 24 11.85 -10.28 13.89
CA ASP A 24 13.22 -9.92 14.30
C ASP A 24 14.14 -9.49 13.14
N ASP A 25 13.71 -9.70 11.89
CA ASP A 25 14.44 -9.30 10.68
C ASP A 25 14.22 -7.84 10.28
N LEU A 26 13.30 -7.14 10.94
CA LEU A 26 13.02 -5.72 10.67
C LEU A 26 14.07 -4.80 11.32
N GLN A 27 14.51 -3.81 10.56
CA GLN A 27 15.51 -2.85 11.04
C GLN A 27 14.86 -1.77 11.92
N VAL A 28 15.35 -1.62 13.14
CA VAL A 28 14.92 -0.54 14.05
C VAL A 28 15.15 0.83 13.41
N GLY A 29 14.11 1.69 13.49
CA GLY A 29 14.11 3.03 12.90
C GLY A 29 13.60 3.07 11.46
N GLN A 30 13.33 1.92 10.83
CA GLN A 30 12.65 1.87 9.54
C GLN A 30 11.22 2.42 9.67
N PRO A 31 10.76 3.29 8.74
CA PRO A 31 9.38 3.78 8.75
C PRO A 31 8.37 2.64 8.59
N ALA A 32 7.41 2.55 9.51
CA ALA A 32 6.35 1.54 9.49
C ALA A 32 5.55 1.53 8.17
N ALA A 33 5.29 2.70 7.59
CA ALA A 33 4.60 2.81 6.30
C ALA A 33 5.29 2.03 5.18
N GLY A 34 6.63 2.03 5.15
CA GLY A 34 7.40 1.26 4.18
C GLY A 34 7.48 -0.24 4.50
N VAL A 35 7.40 -0.60 5.79
CA VAL A 35 7.37 -2.01 6.23
C VAL A 35 6.06 -2.68 5.84
N PHE A 36 4.94 -2.00 6.07
CA PHE A 36 3.60 -2.56 5.85
C PHE A 36 3.03 -2.25 4.47
N GLY A 37 3.80 -1.62 3.58
CA GLY A 37 3.36 -1.31 2.23
C GLY A 37 2.16 -0.37 2.20
N ALA A 38 2.15 0.64 3.07
CA ALA A 38 1.13 1.69 3.08
C ALA A 38 1.29 2.57 1.83
N GLU A 39 0.76 2.09 0.71
CA GLU A 39 0.78 2.74 -0.59
C GLU A 39 -0.63 3.26 -0.95
N PRO A 40 -0.71 4.38 -1.69
CA PRO A 40 -2.00 4.90 -2.14
C PRO A 40 -2.66 3.91 -3.11
N VAL A 41 -3.93 3.59 -2.85
CA VAL A 41 -4.78 2.83 -3.76
C VAL A 41 -5.60 3.80 -4.60
N ILE A 42 -5.50 3.69 -5.92
CA ILE A 42 -6.26 4.51 -6.87
C ILE A 42 -7.38 3.65 -7.45
N ASP A 43 -8.62 4.02 -7.15
CA ASP A 43 -9.81 3.41 -7.72
C ASP A 43 -10.40 4.32 -8.81
N PHE A 44 -10.68 3.76 -9.99
CA PHE A 44 -11.25 4.52 -11.10
C PHE A 44 -12.11 3.65 -12.00
N GLU A 45 -13.14 4.27 -12.58
CA GLU A 45 -14.05 3.61 -13.51
C GLU A 45 -13.42 3.51 -14.90
N VAL A 46 -13.36 2.29 -15.43
CA VAL A 46 -12.85 2.03 -16.78
C VAL A 46 -13.99 2.15 -17.79
N THR A 47 -13.87 3.10 -18.72
CA THR A 47 -14.86 3.25 -19.79
C THR A 47 -14.78 2.10 -20.80
N PRO A 48 -15.89 1.73 -21.48
CA PRO A 48 -15.91 0.56 -22.38
C PRO A 48 -14.91 0.58 -23.55
N ASN A 49 -14.44 1.77 -23.94
CA ASN A 49 -13.45 1.95 -25.01
C ASN A 49 -12.00 1.73 -24.57
N ARG A 50 -11.72 1.49 -23.27
CA ARG A 50 -10.38 1.28 -22.70
C ARG A 50 -10.24 -0.07 -21.97
N PRO A 51 -10.57 -1.21 -22.61
CA PRO A 51 -10.44 -2.52 -21.95
C PRO A 51 -9.00 -2.87 -21.57
N ASP A 52 -8.01 -2.21 -22.19
CA ASP A 52 -6.60 -2.32 -21.87
C ASP A 52 -6.25 -1.83 -20.45
N TRP A 53 -7.07 -0.96 -19.86
CA TRP A 53 -6.91 -0.46 -18.48
C TRP A 53 -7.36 -1.45 -17.39
N LEU A 54 -7.91 -2.61 -17.75
CA LEU A 54 -8.29 -3.67 -16.80
C LEU A 54 -7.08 -4.44 -16.21
N GLY A 55 -5.87 -3.93 -16.38
CA GLY A 55 -4.67 -4.48 -15.79
C GLY A 55 -3.52 -3.47 -15.74
N VAL A 56 -2.57 -3.73 -14.84
CA VAL A 56 -1.44 -2.83 -14.54
C VAL A 56 -0.64 -2.48 -15.80
N ALA A 57 -0.44 -3.43 -16.71
CA ALA A 57 0.37 -3.21 -17.92
C ALA A 57 -0.21 -2.14 -18.88
N GLY A 58 -1.54 -2.03 -18.99
CA GLY A 58 -2.17 -1.00 -19.81
C GLY A 58 -2.05 0.38 -19.19
N ILE A 59 -2.31 0.45 -17.88
CA ILE A 59 -2.18 1.68 -17.09
C ILE A 59 -0.74 2.20 -17.15
N ALA A 60 0.25 1.32 -16.90
CA ALA A 60 1.67 1.69 -16.94
C ALA A 60 2.11 2.19 -18.33
N ARG A 61 1.63 1.56 -19.41
CA ARG A 61 1.92 1.99 -20.79
C ARG A 61 1.41 3.41 -21.05
N ASP A 62 0.21 3.73 -20.59
CA ASP A 62 -0.37 5.06 -20.74
C ASP A 62 0.34 6.11 -19.91
N LEU A 63 0.70 5.79 -18.66
CA LEU A 63 1.49 6.67 -17.80
C LEU A 63 2.86 6.99 -18.43
N ALA A 64 3.52 5.98 -19.01
CA ALA A 64 4.76 6.17 -19.74
C ALA A 64 4.58 7.07 -20.98
N ALA A 65 3.50 6.87 -21.75
CA ALA A 65 3.18 7.73 -22.89
C ALA A 65 2.86 9.18 -22.48
N ALA A 66 2.31 9.39 -21.28
CA ALA A 66 2.05 10.71 -20.69
C ALA A 66 3.28 11.35 -20.03
N GLY A 67 4.41 10.64 -19.91
CA GLY A 67 5.62 11.12 -19.23
C GLY A 67 5.53 11.11 -17.69
N LEU A 68 4.62 10.31 -17.12
CA LEU A 68 4.40 10.16 -15.68
C LEU A 68 4.91 8.83 -15.12
N GLY A 69 5.49 7.96 -15.96
CA GLY A 69 6.00 6.63 -15.60
C GLY A 69 7.19 6.19 -16.43
#